data_AF-A0A1H7FKL7-F1
#
_entry.id   AF-A0A1H7FKL7-F1
#
_cell.length_a   1.000
_cell.length_b   1.000
_cell.length_c   1.000
_cell.angle_alpha   90.00
_cell.angle_beta   90.00
_cell.angle_gamma   90.00
#
_symmetry.space_group_name_H-M   'P 1'
#
loop_
_entity.id
_entity.type
_entity.pdbx_description
1 polymer ?
#
loop_
_entity_poly.entity_id
_entity_poly.type
_entity_poly.pdbx_seq_one_letter_code
_entity_poly.pdbx_strand_id
1 'polypeptide(L)'
;MNTDKLLEKDIVSHDELIEGIFVEYKKADKIKYTSAFLSSLSSDHLSFRSGLPVFAILQSFPKHKFKLVKNQKPSRISPCDFCSSYEQIELDTELVEESFEEIGGLTGFDLLDYFYYLKKTNELKSIKPKKEDYKIFLEILEILENANNKDTVKKELQKKISKIKGFKSDSEQRQALLETLGYCSILETEEHKGLLNQYTNLAIAPTKTHSSDWNYPVDWWLGKDGINKKAFKFWFGDYPELEKYCI
;
A
#
# COMPACT_ATOMS: atom_id res chain seq x y z
N MET A 1 -22.69 -11.24 -1.16
CA MET A 1 -22.36 -11.27 0.28
C MET A 1 -22.51 -9.87 0.84
N ASN A 2 -23.09 -9.70 2.02
CA ASN A 2 -23.11 -8.41 2.72
C ASN A 2 -21.81 -8.31 3.56
N THR A 3 -20.93 -7.40 3.21
CA THR A 3 -19.62 -7.20 3.86
C THR A 3 -19.72 -6.47 5.19
N ASP A 4 -20.81 -5.73 5.46
CA ASP A 4 -21.02 -5.06 6.76
C ASP A 4 -21.11 -6.10 7.89
N LYS A 5 -21.79 -7.22 7.61
CA LYS A 5 -21.96 -8.33 8.57
C LYS A 5 -20.69 -9.10 8.86
N LEU A 6 -19.60 -8.91 8.10
CA LEU A 6 -18.34 -9.58 8.38
C LEU A 6 -17.69 -8.99 9.64
N LEU A 7 -17.64 -7.66 9.76
CA LEU A 7 -17.05 -6.97 10.92
C LEU A 7 -17.87 -7.12 12.21
N GLU A 8 -19.09 -7.68 12.14
CA GLU A 8 -19.94 -7.96 13.32
C GLU A 8 -19.62 -9.31 13.98
N LYS A 9 -18.74 -10.13 13.37
CA LYS A 9 -18.36 -11.44 13.88
C LYS A 9 -17.07 -11.34 14.69
N ASP A 10 -16.93 -12.17 15.73
CA ASP A 10 -15.67 -12.28 16.46
C ASP A 10 -14.59 -13.05 15.66
N ILE A 11 -15.02 -14.05 14.90
CA ILE A 11 -14.15 -14.93 14.09
C ILE A 11 -14.75 -15.12 12.70
N VAL A 12 -13.92 -15.01 11.68
CA VAL A 12 -14.25 -15.34 10.29
C VAL A 12 -13.30 -16.36 9.72
N SER A 13 -13.79 -17.19 8.80
CA SER A 13 -12.90 -18.06 8.04
C SER A 13 -12.10 -17.25 7.01
N HIS A 14 -10.90 -17.74 6.72
CA HIS A 14 -10.05 -17.26 5.62
C HIS A 14 -10.83 -17.06 4.32
N ASP A 15 -11.59 -18.07 3.89
CA ASP A 15 -12.31 -18.05 2.62
C ASP A 15 -13.44 -17.03 2.61
N GLU A 16 -14.15 -16.84 3.73
CA GLU A 16 -15.15 -15.77 3.86
C GLU A 16 -14.52 -14.39 3.74
N LEU A 17 -13.35 -14.18 4.35
CA LEU A 17 -12.65 -12.90 4.30
C LEU A 17 -12.07 -12.62 2.90
N ILE A 18 -11.54 -13.65 2.21
CA ILE A 18 -11.17 -13.55 0.78
C ILE A 18 -12.38 -13.13 -0.06
N GLU A 19 -13.53 -13.76 0.10
CA GLU A 19 -14.74 -13.33 -0.61
C GLU A 19 -15.10 -11.88 -0.30
N GLY A 20 -14.87 -11.42 0.94
CA GLY A 20 -15.10 -10.05 1.39
C GLY A 20 -14.21 -9.06 0.68
N ILE A 21 -12.91 -9.34 0.68
CA ILE A 21 -11.90 -8.55 -0.02
C ILE A 21 -12.26 -8.41 -1.50
N PHE A 22 -12.61 -9.50 -2.19
CA PHE A 22 -12.94 -9.42 -3.62
C PHE A 22 -14.31 -8.78 -3.91
N VAL A 23 -15.23 -8.74 -2.94
CA VAL A 23 -16.45 -7.93 -3.04
C VAL A 23 -16.12 -6.44 -2.93
N GLU A 24 -15.28 -6.04 -1.96
CA GLU A 24 -14.88 -4.64 -1.80
C GLU A 24 -13.95 -4.16 -2.92
N TYR A 25 -13.02 -4.99 -3.38
CA TYR A 25 -12.13 -4.68 -4.49
C TYR A 25 -12.91 -4.40 -5.79
N LYS A 26 -14.01 -5.12 -6.04
CA LYS A 26 -14.88 -4.85 -7.21
C LYS A 26 -15.62 -3.51 -7.13
N LYS A 27 -15.78 -2.94 -5.94
CA LYS A 27 -16.37 -1.61 -5.73
C LYS A 27 -15.31 -0.51 -5.80
N ALA A 28 -14.03 -0.85 -5.65
CA ALA A 28 -12.94 0.11 -5.62
C ALA A 28 -12.82 0.83 -6.97
N ASP A 29 -12.65 2.14 -6.91
CA ASP A 29 -12.49 3.01 -8.07
C ASP A 29 -11.09 3.61 -8.06
N LYS A 30 -10.31 3.35 -9.11
CA LYS A 30 -8.90 3.79 -9.19
C LYS A 30 -8.77 5.32 -9.04
N ILE A 31 -9.66 6.09 -9.67
CA ILE A 31 -9.61 7.56 -9.60
C ILE A 31 -9.90 8.04 -8.19
N LYS A 32 -10.89 7.46 -7.51
CA LYS A 32 -11.20 7.75 -6.11
C LYS A 32 -10.00 7.51 -5.20
N TYR A 33 -9.36 6.34 -5.31
CA TYR A 33 -8.22 5.97 -4.47
C TYR A 33 -7.01 6.88 -4.71
N THR A 34 -6.69 7.15 -5.98
CA THR A 34 -5.56 8.01 -6.34
C THR A 34 -5.83 9.48 -6.03
N SER A 35 -7.07 9.94 -6.16
CA SER A 35 -7.47 11.30 -5.77
C SER A 35 -7.42 11.48 -4.26
N ALA A 36 -7.92 10.52 -3.49
CA ALA A 36 -7.81 10.55 -2.03
C ALA A 36 -6.34 10.53 -1.58
N PHE A 37 -5.50 9.67 -2.19
CA PHE A 37 -4.06 9.64 -1.93
C PHE A 37 -3.41 11.02 -2.12
N LEU A 38 -3.66 11.67 -3.26
CA LEU A 38 -3.13 13.00 -3.55
C LEU A 38 -3.69 14.05 -2.56
N SER A 39 -5.00 14.06 -2.34
CA SER A 39 -5.67 14.99 -1.41
C SER A 39 -5.19 14.90 0.04
N SER A 40 -4.63 13.76 0.45
CA SER A 40 -4.04 13.61 1.79
C SER A 40 -2.81 14.50 2.00
N LEU A 41 -2.07 14.82 0.94
CA LEU A 41 -0.72 15.36 1.03
C LEU A 41 -0.68 16.74 1.66
N SER A 42 -1.64 17.62 1.37
CA SER A 42 -1.69 18.94 2.00
C SER A 42 -2.76 19.07 3.11
N SER A 43 -3.58 18.04 3.33
CA SER A 43 -4.72 18.10 4.23
C SER A 43 -4.47 17.48 5.61
N ASP A 44 -3.40 16.70 5.77
CA ASP A 44 -3.10 15.95 7.00
C ASP A 44 -4.15 14.86 7.32
N HIS A 45 -5.08 14.57 6.39
CA HIS A 45 -6.05 13.48 6.50
C HIS A 45 -5.42 12.18 6.01
N LEU A 46 -4.75 11.47 6.92
CA LEU A 46 -3.92 10.30 6.59
C LEU A 46 -4.75 9.12 6.08
N SER A 47 -5.96 8.90 6.61
CA SER A 47 -6.89 7.89 6.10
C SER A 47 -7.24 8.03 4.62
N PHE A 48 -7.11 9.22 4.02
CA PHE A 48 -7.32 9.39 2.59
C PHE A 48 -6.27 8.68 1.72
N ARG A 49 -5.05 8.44 2.23
CA ARG A 49 -4.00 7.72 1.49
C ARG A 49 -3.84 6.26 1.90
N SER A 50 -4.41 5.83 3.03
CA SER A 50 -4.28 4.47 3.56
C SER A 50 -4.79 3.40 2.61
N GLY A 51 -5.82 3.66 1.80
CA GLY A 51 -6.40 2.67 0.89
C GLY A 51 -5.56 2.28 -0.33
N LEU A 52 -4.73 3.19 -0.84
CA LEU A 52 -3.94 2.96 -2.07
C LEU A 52 -2.97 1.77 -1.99
N PRO A 53 -2.17 1.55 -0.92
CA PRO A 53 -1.27 0.39 -0.83
C PRO A 53 -2.01 -0.95 -0.99
N VAL A 54 -3.16 -1.11 -0.34
CA VAL A 54 -3.98 -2.33 -0.46
C VAL A 54 -4.56 -2.46 -1.87
N PHE A 55 -5.05 -1.37 -2.44
CA PHE A 55 -5.55 -1.41 -3.82
C PHE A 55 -4.45 -1.76 -4.84
N ALA A 56 -3.20 -1.38 -4.57
CA ALA A 56 -2.04 -1.79 -5.35
C ALA A 56 -1.70 -3.27 -5.18
N ILE A 57 -1.67 -3.80 -3.95
CA ILE A 57 -1.49 -5.24 -3.66
C ILE A 57 -2.53 -6.08 -4.43
N LEU A 58 -3.79 -5.64 -4.40
CA LEU A 58 -4.91 -6.37 -5.00
C LEU A 58 -4.93 -6.38 -6.54
N GLN A 59 -4.05 -5.61 -7.21
CA GLN A 59 -3.91 -5.70 -8.67
C GLN A 59 -3.43 -7.07 -9.13
N SER A 60 -2.61 -7.74 -8.31
CA SER A 60 -2.04 -9.06 -8.63
C SER A 60 -2.38 -10.14 -7.59
N PHE A 61 -2.92 -9.76 -6.43
CA PHE A 61 -3.31 -10.71 -5.37
C PHE A 61 -4.30 -11.76 -5.89
N PRO A 62 -4.01 -13.07 -5.75
CA PRO A 62 -4.85 -14.11 -6.31
C PRO A 62 -6.11 -14.33 -5.48
N LYS A 63 -7.26 -14.49 -6.14
CA LYS A 63 -8.43 -15.08 -5.48
C LYS A 63 -8.14 -16.57 -5.23
N HIS A 64 -8.10 -16.98 -3.97
CA HIS A 64 -7.72 -18.32 -3.58
C HIS A 64 -8.56 -18.84 -2.42
N LYS A 65 -8.42 -20.13 -2.11
CA LYS A 65 -8.95 -20.75 -0.90
C LYS A 65 -7.81 -21.08 0.05
N PHE A 66 -8.14 -21.25 1.32
CA PHE A 66 -7.21 -21.69 2.33
C PHE A 66 -6.55 -22.99 1.87
N LYS A 67 -5.22 -23.01 1.94
CA LYS A 67 -4.41 -24.14 1.52
C LYS A 67 -3.16 -24.19 2.36
N LEU A 68 -2.86 -25.35 2.93
CA LEU A 68 -1.63 -25.59 3.65
C LEU A 68 -0.44 -25.76 2.69
N VAL A 69 0.75 -25.38 3.17
CA VAL A 69 2.01 -25.67 2.46
C VAL A 69 2.14 -27.19 2.27
N LYS A 70 2.64 -27.63 1.11
CA LYS A 70 2.85 -29.06 0.84
C LYS A 70 3.67 -29.72 1.97
N ASN A 71 3.19 -30.87 2.43
CA ASN A 71 3.78 -31.69 3.50
C ASN A 71 3.71 -31.09 4.92
N GLN A 72 3.00 -29.98 5.14
CA GLN A 72 2.71 -29.48 6.47
C GLN A 72 1.59 -30.30 7.12
N LYS A 73 1.81 -30.79 8.34
CA LYS A 73 0.73 -31.38 9.14
C LYS A 73 -0.17 -30.24 9.64
N PRO A 74 -1.51 -30.33 9.48
CA PRO A 74 -2.41 -29.29 9.96
C PRO A 74 -2.20 -29.05 11.46
N SER A 75 -1.93 -27.81 11.83
CA SER A 75 -1.99 -27.33 13.21
C SER A 75 -2.89 -26.08 13.22
N ARG A 76 -3.42 -25.72 14.41
CA ARG A 76 -4.28 -24.53 14.56
C ARG A 76 -3.61 -23.23 14.09
N ILE A 77 -2.29 -23.20 14.00
CA ILE A 77 -1.47 -22.04 13.63
C ILE A 77 -0.80 -22.22 12.25
N SER A 78 -1.29 -23.13 11.41
CA SER A 78 -0.69 -23.32 10.08
C SER A 78 -1.15 -22.21 9.13
N PRO A 79 -0.23 -21.38 8.59
CA PRO A 79 -0.60 -20.29 7.71
C PRO A 79 -0.93 -20.80 6.30
N CYS A 80 -1.70 -20.00 5.55
CA CYS A 80 -2.04 -20.25 4.15
C CYS A 80 -0.77 -20.16 3.27
N ASP A 81 -0.62 -21.11 2.34
CA ASP A 81 0.47 -21.22 1.36
C ASP A 81 0.56 -20.00 0.42
N PHE A 82 -0.56 -19.26 0.27
CA PHE A 82 -0.63 -18.11 -0.63
C PHE A 82 -0.37 -16.77 0.07
N CYS A 83 -1.10 -16.50 1.16
CA CYS A 83 -1.15 -15.18 1.80
C CYS A 83 -0.60 -15.17 3.23
N SER A 84 -0.17 -16.31 3.75
CA SER A 84 0.33 -16.48 5.12
C SER A 84 -0.67 -16.18 6.25
N SER A 85 -1.94 -15.89 5.95
CA SER A 85 -2.99 -15.75 6.97
C SER A 85 -3.51 -17.10 7.46
N TYR A 86 -4.16 -17.11 8.63
CA TYR A 86 -4.68 -18.32 9.27
C TYR A 86 -6.07 -18.72 8.74
N GLU A 87 -6.45 -19.99 8.94
CA GLU A 87 -7.75 -20.53 8.51
C GLU A 87 -8.93 -19.86 9.21
N GLN A 88 -8.74 -19.50 10.48
CA GLN A 88 -9.70 -18.77 11.31
C GLN A 88 -9.02 -17.47 11.75
N ILE A 89 -9.69 -16.35 11.54
CA ILE A 89 -9.16 -15.01 11.75
C ILE A 89 -10.04 -14.32 12.77
N GLU A 90 -9.44 -13.89 13.88
CA GLU A 90 -10.10 -13.03 14.86
C GLU A 90 -10.23 -11.63 14.28
N LEU A 91 -11.43 -11.04 14.37
CA LEU A 91 -11.70 -9.70 13.87
C LEU A 91 -11.51 -8.66 14.96
N ASP A 92 -10.26 -8.49 15.37
CA ASP A 92 -9.85 -7.34 16.17
C ASP A 92 -9.36 -6.22 15.24
N THR A 93 -10.17 -5.17 15.11
CA THR A 93 -9.88 -4.04 14.21
C THR A 93 -9.24 -2.85 14.91
N GLU A 94 -8.99 -2.89 16.22
CA GLU A 94 -8.53 -1.70 16.98
C GLU A 94 -7.22 -1.15 16.40
N LEU A 95 -6.21 -2.01 16.27
CA LEU A 95 -4.90 -1.63 15.70
C LEU A 95 -4.95 -1.32 14.20
N VAL A 96 -5.84 -2.01 13.48
CA VAL A 96 -6.02 -1.82 12.03
C VAL A 96 -6.65 -0.45 11.75
N GLU A 97 -7.64 -0.06 12.56
CA GLU A 97 -8.29 1.25 12.53
C GLU A 97 -7.32 2.38 12.89
N GLU A 98 -6.57 2.22 13.98
CA GLU A 98 -5.54 3.18 14.37
C GLU A 98 -4.51 3.39 13.24
N SER A 99 -4.00 2.29 12.67
CA SER A 99 -3.06 2.35 11.55
C SER A 99 -3.67 3.06 10.33
N PHE A 100 -4.93 2.77 10.03
CA PHE A 100 -5.65 3.37 8.91
C PHE A 100 -5.80 4.88 9.08
N GLU A 101 -6.13 5.36 10.29
CA GLU A 101 -6.37 6.78 10.55
C GLU A 101 -5.10 7.60 10.80
N GLU A 102 -4.04 7.01 11.39
CA GLU A 102 -2.91 7.79 11.94
C GLU A 102 -1.57 7.61 11.19
N ILE A 103 -1.44 6.58 10.33
CA ILE A 103 -0.18 6.34 9.59
C ILE A 103 -0.27 6.79 8.13
N GLY A 104 -1.44 6.59 7.51
CA GLY A 104 -1.63 6.93 6.10
C GLY A 104 -0.93 5.96 5.15
N GLY A 105 -0.90 4.68 5.51
CA GLY A 105 -0.35 3.58 4.72
C GLY A 105 -0.54 2.27 5.47
N LEU A 106 0.07 1.19 4.98
CA LEU A 106 -0.18 -0.17 5.47
C LEU A 106 0.92 -0.62 6.43
N THR A 107 0.52 -1.08 7.62
CA THR A 107 1.43 -1.57 8.68
C THR A 107 1.39 -3.09 8.86
N GLY A 108 0.30 -3.74 8.45
CA GLY A 108 0.12 -5.19 8.46
C GLY A 108 -0.17 -5.76 7.05
N PHE A 109 0.09 -7.05 6.85
CA PHE A 109 -0.09 -7.71 5.55
C PHE A 109 -1.04 -8.90 5.62
N ASP A 110 -1.99 -8.89 6.57
CA ASP A 110 -2.98 -9.94 6.68
C ASP A 110 -4.30 -9.61 5.94
N LEU A 111 -5.19 -10.60 5.88
CA LEU A 111 -6.47 -10.43 5.19
C LEU A 111 -7.41 -9.44 5.88
N LEU A 112 -7.29 -9.23 7.19
CA LEU A 112 -8.11 -8.26 7.93
C LEU A 112 -7.71 -6.85 7.53
N ASP A 113 -6.41 -6.56 7.49
CA ASP A 113 -5.89 -5.28 6.98
C ASP A 113 -6.46 -4.98 5.60
N TYR A 114 -6.35 -5.94 4.68
CA TYR A 114 -6.77 -5.75 3.29
C TYR A 114 -8.29 -5.51 3.19
N PHE A 115 -9.08 -6.28 3.93
CA PHE A 115 -10.52 -6.14 3.94
C PHE A 115 -10.95 -4.81 4.52
N TYR A 116 -10.43 -4.44 5.69
CA TYR A 116 -10.77 -3.22 6.40
C TYR A 116 -10.42 -1.99 5.57
N TYR A 117 -9.21 -1.92 5.03
CA TYR A 117 -8.73 -0.77 4.26
C TYR A 117 -9.54 -0.56 2.98
N LEU A 118 -9.87 -1.63 2.24
CA LEU A 118 -10.75 -1.52 1.06
C LEU A 118 -12.14 -1.03 1.46
N LYS A 119 -12.74 -1.63 2.49
CA LYS A 119 -14.07 -1.27 2.97
C LYS A 119 -14.15 0.19 3.39
N LYS A 120 -13.25 0.64 4.26
CA LYS A 120 -13.23 2.03 4.75
C LYS A 120 -12.95 3.03 3.64
N THR A 121 -12.02 2.74 2.73
CA THR A 121 -11.76 3.62 1.58
C THR A 121 -12.96 3.69 0.63
N ASN A 122 -13.69 2.59 0.45
CA ASN A 122 -14.93 2.58 -0.33
C ASN A 122 -16.04 3.42 0.32
N GLU A 123 -16.07 3.57 1.65
CA GLU A 123 -17.02 4.41 2.39
C GLU A 123 -16.67 5.91 2.35
N LEU A 124 -15.39 6.25 2.12
CA LEU A 124 -14.97 7.66 1.99
C LEU A 124 -15.74 8.37 0.87
N LYS A 125 -16.03 9.65 1.06
CA LYS A 125 -16.56 10.48 -0.04
C LYS A 125 -15.49 10.67 -1.10
N SER A 126 -15.88 10.74 -2.37
CA SER A 126 -14.96 11.13 -3.42
C SER A 126 -14.49 12.57 -3.21
N ILE A 127 -13.18 12.75 -3.21
CA ILE A 127 -12.50 14.03 -3.00
C ILE A 127 -11.65 14.31 -4.23
N LYS A 128 -11.44 15.59 -4.56
CA LYS A 128 -10.58 16.01 -5.67
C LYS A 128 -9.32 16.67 -5.11
N PRO A 129 -8.13 16.36 -5.65
CA PRO A 129 -6.91 17.03 -5.24
C PRO A 129 -6.95 18.51 -5.63
N LYS A 130 -6.37 19.35 -4.77
CA LYS A 130 -6.15 20.78 -5.04
C LYS A 130 -4.71 21.02 -5.49
N LYS A 131 -4.43 22.25 -5.92
CA LYS A 131 -3.13 22.65 -6.48
C LYS A 131 -1.95 22.33 -5.53
N GLU A 132 -2.15 22.50 -4.24
CA GLU A 132 -1.13 22.24 -3.22
C GLU A 132 -0.75 20.75 -3.15
N ASP A 133 -1.71 19.85 -3.35
CA ASP A 133 -1.49 18.40 -3.33
C ASP A 133 -0.55 17.97 -4.46
N TYR A 134 -0.86 18.42 -5.68
CA TYR A 134 -0.01 18.16 -6.84
C TYR A 134 1.38 18.74 -6.67
N LYS A 135 1.48 19.96 -6.13
CA LYS A 135 2.77 20.59 -5.86
C LYS A 135 3.62 19.76 -4.90
N ILE A 136 3.05 19.30 -3.78
CA ILE A 136 3.76 18.44 -2.83
C ILE A 136 4.20 17.15 -3.50
N PHE A 137 3.30 16.50 -4.25
CA PHE A 137 3.64 15.24 -4.91
C PHE A 137 4.74 15.40 -5.95
N LEU A 138 4.69 16.46 -6.77
CA LEU A 138 5.74 16.79 -7.72
C LEU A 138 7.08 17.04 -7.02
N GLU A 139 7.11 17.76 -5.89
CA GLU A 139 8.34 17.95 -5.11
C GLU A 139 8.89 16.61 -4.56
N ILE A 140 8.02 15.69 -4.12
CA ILE A 140 8.43 14.33 -3.71
C ILE A 140 9.07 13.59 -4.90
N LEU A 141 8.42 13.59 -6.06
CA LEU A 141 8.91 12.92 -7.27
C LEU A 141 10.24 13.53 -7.75
N GLU A 142 10.40 14.86 -7.69
CA GLU A 142 11.66 15.53 -8.02
C GLU A 142 12.80 15.16 -7.07
N ILE A 143 12.52 14.99 -5.77
CA ILE A 143 13.52 14.50 -4.81
C ILE A 143 13.97 13.07 -5.16
N LEU A 144 13.02 12.21 -5.53
CA LEU A 144 13.29 10.81 -5.89
C LEU A 144 14.06 10.72 -7.23
N GLU A 145 13.66 11.50 -8.23
CA GLU A 145 14.30 11.55 -9.55
C GLU A 145 15.73 12.11 -9.49
N ASN A 146 16.01 13.06 -8.60
CA ASN A 146 17.33 13.65 -8.39
C ASN A 146 18.13 12.96 -7.26
N ALA A 147 17.72 11.78 -6.81
CA ALA A 147 18.48 11.00 -5.85
C ALA A 147 19.81 10.54 -6.46
N ASN A 148 20.90 10.56 -5.69
CA ASN A 148 22.16 10.02 -6.19
C ASN A 148 22.04 8.50 -6.38
N ASN A 149 22.87 7.93 -7.25
CA ASN A 149 22.83 6.49 -7.58
C ASN A 149 22.87 5.53 -6.38
N LYS A 150 23.41 5.95 -5.24
CA LYS A 150 23.54 5.15 -4.01
C LYS A 150 22.61 5.59 -2.88
N ASP A 151 21.85 6.67 -3.08
CA ASP A 151 20.90 7.15 -2.06
C ASP A 151 19.81 6.11 -1.86
N THR A 152 19.49 5.83 -0.60
CA THR A 152 18.35 5.00 -0.21
C THR A 152 17.16 5.88 0.16
N VAL A 153 15.96 5.31 0.15
CA VAL A 153 14.75 5.99 0.64
C VAL A 153 14.82 6.34 2.13
N LYS A 154 15.66 5.66 2.92
CA LYS A 154 15.55 5.62 4.39
C LYS A 154 15.91 6.89 5.14
N LYS A 155 16.93 7.63 4.68
CA LYS A 155 17.52 8.72 5.48
C LYS A 155 17.52 10.05 4.75
N GLU A 156 18.42 10.22 3.77
CA GLU A 156 18.60 11.52 3.13
C GLU A 156 17.37 11.93 2.32
N LEU A 157 16.71 10.99 1.65
CA LEU A 157 15.49 11.27 0.89
C LEU A 157 14.32 11.60 1.82
N GLN A 158 14.10 10.82 2.89
CA GLN A 158 13.14 11.16 3.94
C GLN A 158 13.34 12.57 4.50
N LYS A 159 14.59 12.95 4.81
CA LYS A 159 14.94 14.27 5.35
C LYS A 159 14.71 15.41 4.34
N LYS A 160 14.87 15.14 3.04
CA LYS A 160 14.51 16.11 1.99
C LYS A 160 12.99 16.25 1.89
N ILE A 161 12.26 15.13 1.89
CA ILE A 161 10.79 15.10 1.83
C ILE A 161 10.18 15.82 3.05
N SER A 162 10.74 15.63 4.25
CA SER A 162 10.25 16.30 5.47
C SER A 162 10.38 17.83 5.46
N LYS A 163 11.08 18.41 4.47
CA LYS A 163 11.26 19.86 4.30
C LYS A 163 10.34 20.46 3.24
N ILE A 164 9.54 19.64 2.56
CA ILE A 164 8.59 20.12 1.56
C ILE A 164 7.58 21.05 2.23
N LYS A 165 7.45 22.27 1.69
CA LYS A 165 6.59 23.28 2.28
C LYS A 165 5.12 22.87 2.14
N GLY A 166 4.43 22.77 3.28
CA GLY A 166 3.02 22.40 3.33
C GLY A 166 2.76 20.90 3.46
N PHE A 167 3.82 20.08 3.50
CA PHE A 167 3.72 18.65 3.77
C PHE A 167 4.08 18.36 5.23
N LYS A 168 3.06 18.21 6.08
CA LYS A 168 3.25 17.76 7.47
C LYS A 168 3.39 16.24 7.46
N SER A 169 4.47 15.74 8.07
CA SER A 169 4.66 14.30 8.26
C SER A 169 5.72 14.00 9.31
N ASP A 170 5.59 12.87 10.00
CA ASP A 170 6.68 12.24 10.73
C ASP A 170 7.43 11.20 9.86
N SER A 171 8.39 10.49 10.47
CA SER A 171 9.21 9.49 9.77
C SER A 171 8.42 8.25 9.33
N GLU A 172 7.48 7.79 10.15
CA GLU A 172 6.70 6.60 9.89
C GLU A 172 5.71 6.84 8.75
N GLN A 173 5.02 7.99 8.78
CA GLN A 173 4.13 8.46 7.73
C GLN A 173 4.83 8.61 6.37
N ARG A 174 6.08 9.10 6.36
CA ARG A 174 6.89 9.18 5.13
C ARG A 174 7.34 7.82 4.64
N GLN A 175 7.70 6.92 5.55
CA GLN A 175 8.03 5.55 5.21
C GLN A 175 6.83 4.86 4.55
N ALA A 176 5.66 4.91 5.19
CA ALA A 176 4.43 4.31 4.69
C ALA A 176 4.03 4.87 3.30
N LEU A 177 4.23 6.18 3.08
CA LEU A 177 4.03 6.80 1.76
C LEU A 177 5.00 6.22 0.71
N LEU A 178 6.28 6.10 1.03
CA LEU A 178 7.29 5.59 0.09
C LEU A 178 7.13 4.09 -0.18
N GLU A 179 6.74 3.31 0.82
CA GLU A 179 6.36 1.90 0.66
C GLU A 179 5.12 1.75 -0.22
N THR A 180 4.12 2.62 -0.06
CA THR A 180 2.95 2.68 -0.95
C THR A 180 3.36 2.86 -2.42
N LEU A 181 4.33 3.75 -2.69
CA LEU A 181 4.87 3.90 -4.05
C LEU A 181 5.61 2.65 -4.53
N GLY A 182 6.25 1.91 -3.62
CA GLY A 182 6.82 0.59 -3.89
C GLY A 182 5.76 -0.45 -4.28
N TYR A 183 4.68 -0.58 -3.49
CA TYR A 183 3.58 -1.49 -3.81
C TYR A 183 2.91 -1.13 -5.14
N CYS A 184 2.83 0.15 -5.48
CA CYS A 184 2.37 0.65 -6.77
C CYS A 184 3.30 0.33 -7.96
N SER A 185 4.44 -0.35 -7.76
CA SER A 185 5.49 -0.56 -8.76
C SER A 185 6.16 0.73 -9.26
N ILE A 186 5.97 1.86 -8.56
CA ILE A 186 6.59 3.15 -8.92
C ILE A 186 8.04 3.18 -8.45
N LEU A 187 8.30 2.70 -7.24
CA LEU A 187 9.63 2.53 -6.66
C LEU A 187 9.98 1.05 -6.56
N GLU A 188 10.56 0.51 -7.62
CA GLU A 188 10.98 -0.90 -7.71
C GLU A 188 12.37 -1.01 -8.34
N THR A 189 12.98 -2.18 -8.25
CA THR A 189 14.25 -2.48 -8.94
C THR A 189 14.01 -3.47 -10.09
N GLU A 190 15.06 -3.82 -10.83
CA GLU A 190 14.95 -4.89 -11.83
C GLU A 190 14.64 -6.25 -11.18
N GLU A 191 15.25 -6.53 -10.02
CA GLU A 191 15.13 -7.81 -9.30
C GLU A 191 13.96 -7.84 -8.30
N HIS A 192 13.59 -6.69 -7.74
CA HIS A 192 12.58 -6.55 -6.68
C HIS A 192 11.45 -5.67 -7.21
N LYS A 193 10.43 -6.32 -7.80
CA LYS A 193 9.29 -5.69 -8.47
C LYS A 193 8.18 -5.33 -7.48
N GLY A 194 7.47 -4.23 -7.73
CA GLY A 194 6.22 -3.94 -7.03
C GLY A 194 5.09 -4.87 -7.46
N LEU A 195 3.87 -4.56 -7.03
CA LEU A 195 2.75 -5.51 -7.09
C LEU A 195 1.79 -5.30 -8.24
N LEU A 196 2.14 -4.44 -9.21
CA LEU A 196 1.27 -4.14 -10.35
C LEU A 196 1.08 -5.34 -11.29
N ASN A 197 2.15 -6.14 -11.51
CA ASN A 197 2.13 -7.22 -12.51
C ASN A 197 2.30 -8.62 -11.90
N GLN A 198 2.84 -8.72 -10.69
CA GLN A 198 3.13 -9.99 -10.04
C GLN A 198 2.86 -9.86 -8.54
N TYR A 199 2.19 -10.87 -7.99
CA TYR A 199 1.99 -10.95 -6.56
C TYR A 199 3.23 -11.50 -5.86
N THR A 200 3.66 -10.76 -4.85
CA THR A 200 4.65 -11.18 -3.85
C THR A 200 3.94 -11.15 -2.50
N ASN A 201 3.98 -12.25 -1.77
CA ASN A 201 3.42 -12.30 -0.42
C ASN A 201 4.30 -11.47 0.52
N LEU A 202 3.82 -10.27 0.88
CA LEU A 202 4.56 -9.30 1.69
C LEU A 202 4.79 -9.76 3.13
N ALA A 203 3.94 -10.64 3.68
CA ALA A 203 4.11 -11.17 5.03
C ALA A 203 5.38 -12.03 5.19
N ILE A 204 5.90 -12.57 4.09
CA ILE A 204 7.12 -13.40 4.06
C ILE A 204 8.12 -12.92 3.01
N ALA A 205 7.91 -11.72 2.45
CA ALA A 205 8.84 -11.16 1.48
C ALA A 205 10.21 -10.99 2.17
N PRO A 206 11.32 -11.17 1.42
CA PRO A 206 12.63 -10.95 2.00
C PRO A 206 12.72 -9.50 2.53
N THR A 207 13.74 -9.25 3.33
CA THR A 207 14.24 -7.91 3.62
C THR A 207 15.68 -7.77 3.12
N LYS A 208 16.13 -6.55 2.85
CA LYS A 208 17.49 -6.29 2.35
C LYS A 208 18.55 -6.69 3.37
N THR A 209 18.24 -6.49 4.65
CA THR A 209 19.06 -6.90 5.79
C THR A 209 18.16 -7.44 6.88
N HIS A 210 18.67 -8.38 7.68
CA HIS A 210 17.91 -8.98 8.80
C HIS A 210 17.32 -7.98 9.81
N SER A 211 17.89 -6.77 9.91
CA SER A 211 17.44 -5.69 10.79
C SER A 211 16.75 -4.53 10.05
N SER A 212 16.35 -4.75 8.80
CA SER A 212 15.65 -3.71 8.02
C SER A 212 14.24 -3.56 8.55
N ASP A 213 13.85 -2.31 8.79
CA ASP A 213 12.52 -1.86 9.17
C ASP A 213 11.66 -1.46 7.95
N TRP A 214 12.15 -1.66 6.72
CA TRP A 214 11.45 -1.29 5.49
C TRP A 214 10.92 -2.50 4.74
N ASN A 215 9.76 -2.33 4.13
CA ASN A 215 9.08 -3.39 3.39
C ASN A 215 9.54 -3.51 1.93
N TYR A 216 9.38 -4.71 1.39
CA TYR A 216 9.55 -4.99 -0.04
C TYR A 216 8.54 -4.18 -0.89
N PRO A 217 8.89 -3.66 -2.08
CA PRO A 217 10.20 -3.74 -2.73
C PRO A 217 11.14 -2.58 -2.37
N VAL A 218 10.63 -1.52 -1.76
CA VAL A 218 11.33 -0.23 -1.67
C VAL A 218 12.60 -0.31 -0.81
N ASP A 219 12.70 -1.28 0.09
CA ASP A 219 13.91 -1.53 0.88
C ASP A 219 15.18 -1.72 0.00
N TRP A 220 15.02 -2.27 -1.21
CA TRP A 220 16.10 -2.45 -2.19
C TRP A 220 16.35 -1.26 -3.08
N TRP A 221 15.39 -0.34 -3.18
CA TRP A 221 15.45 0.77 -4.11
C TRP A 221 16.63 1.70 -3.79
N LEU A 222 17.34 2.10 -4.84
CA LEU A 222 18.39 3.10 -4.83
C LEU A 222 18.08 4.19 -5.86
N GLY A 223 18.66 5.37 -5.70
CA GLY A 223 18.45 6.47 -6.65
C GLY A 223 18.73 6.13 -8.11
N LYS A 224 19.63 5.17 -8.38
CA LYS A 224 19.92 4.68 -9.75
C LYS A 224 18.72 3.97 -10.41
N ASP A 225 17.80 3.43 -9.61
CA ASP A 225 16.65 2.67 -10.10
C ASP A 225 15.54 3.61 -10.57
N GLY A 226 15.51 4.84 -10.04
CA GLY A 226 14.64 5.91 -10.50
C GLY A 226 13.15 5.61 -10.32
N ILE A 227 12.32 6.29 -11.11
CA ILE A 227 10.86 6.15 -11.09
C ILE A 227 10.41 5.29 -12.28
N ASN A 228 9.64 4.24 -12.02
CA ASN A 228 9.00 3.48 -13.09
C ASN A 228 7.83 4.27 -13.68
N LYS A 229 8.10 4.96 -14.79
CA LYS A 229 7.11 5.81 -15.48
C LYS A 229 5.89 5.05 -16.02
N LYS A 230 6.03 3.76 -16.36
CA LYS A 230 4.89 2.95 -16.83
C LYS A 230 3.91 2.70 -15.69
N ALA A 231 4.42 2.32 -14.52
CA ALA A 231 3.61 2.16 -13.33
C ALA A 231 3.03 3.51 -12.87
N PHE A 232 3.84 4.58 -12.90
CA PHE A 232 3.36 5.92 -12.59
C PHE A 232 2.17 6.33 -13.48
N LYS A 233 2.29 6.15 -14.80
CA LYS A 233 1.22 6.43 -15.76
C LYS A 233 -0.04 5.59 -15.51
N PHE A 234 0.10 4.33 -15.12
CA PHE A 234 -1.05 3.49 -14.78
C PHE A 234 -1.88 4.08 -13.64
N TRP A 235 -1.21 4.54 -12.58
CA TRP A 235 -1.87 5.10 -11.39
C TRP A 235 -2.31 6.54 -11.58
N PHE A 236 -1.44 7.39 -12.13
CA PHE A 236 -1.59 8.85 -12.10
C PHE A 236 -1.66 9.50 -13.49
N GLY A 237 -1.79 8.72 -14.57
CA GLY A 237 -1.85 9.24 -15.95
C GLY A 237 -3.12 10.04 -16.28
N ASP A 238 -4.15 9.95 -15.43
CA ASP A 238 -5.41 10.67 -15.60
C ASP A 238 -5.35 12.10 -15.02
N TYR A 239 -4.21 12.52 -14.45
CA TYR A 239 -3.99 13.84 -13.84
C TYR A 239 -3.05 14.70 -14.71
N PRO A 240 -3.56 15.71 -15.44
CA PRO A 240 -2.75 16.58 -16.30
C PRO A 240 -1.61 17.28 -15.55
N GLU A 241 -1.81 17.61 -14.27
CA GLU A 241 -0.80 18.23 -13.41
C GLU A 241 0.46 17.35 -13.22
N LEU A 242 0.36 16.04 -13.48
CA LEU A 242 1.43 15.06 -13.29
C LEU A 242 1.98 14.52 -14.62
N GLU A 243 1.59 15.10 -15.77
CA GLU A 243 1.92 14.61 -17.11
C GLU A 243 3.44 14.47 -17.34
N LYS A 244 4.27 15.34 -16.74
CA LYS A 244 5.75 15.28 -16.79
C LYS A 244 6.31 13.89 -16.48
N TYR A 245 5.66 13.14 -15.59
CA TYR A 245 6.12 11.82 -15.14
C TYR A 245 5.46 10.66 -15.90
N CYS A 246 4.55 10.94 -16.82
CA CYS A 246 3.81 9.95 -17.61
C CYS A 246 4.40 9.71 -19.02
N ILE A 247 5.48 10.43 -19.38
CA ILE A 247 6.16 10.40 -20.69
C ILE A 247 7.48 9.64 -20.60
#